data_AF-A0A7X3QZL6-F1
#
_entry.id   AF-A0A7X3QZL6-F1
#
_cell.length_a   1.000
_cell.length_b   1.000
_cell.length_c   1.000
_cell.angle_alpha   90.00
_cell.angle_beta   90.00
_cell.angle_gamma   90.00
#
_symmetry.space_group_name_H-M   'P 1'
#
loop_
_entity.id
_entity.type
_entity.pdbx_description
1 polymer ?
#
loop_
_entity_poly.entity_id
_entity_poly.type
_entity_poly.pdbx_seq_one_letter_code
_entity_poly.pdbx_strand_id
1 'polypeptide(L)'
;MAHPTDATAPAAGMVNILSVIRRYRLRDFPRRFSPDDLHHVGIPFIDVDRTMHALKLLDLLTPNETPTERFQKIQDCESEEAYHEALEELLRDVYEPVFEMVPDPAKASDIKLRSVFREYEPPEERDRMVALFRALCAEAGLIDQASGLIPPILGTSSRNRQVMQQYQKSES
;
A
#
# COMPACT_ATOMS: atom_id res chain seq x y z
N MET A 1 24.77 7.20 -3.68
CA MET A 1 23.91 8.02 -4.57
C MET A 1 23.59 7.15 -5.77
N ALA A 2 22.40 6.55 -5.80
CA ALA A 2 21.97 5.71 -6.91
C ALA A 2 21.46 6.62 -8.04
N HIS A 3 21.97 6.42 -9.25
CA HIS A 3 21.47 7.08 -10.45
C HIS A 3 20.05 6.56 -10.76
N PRO A 4 19.10 7.40 -11.19
CA PRO A 4 17.71 7.00 -11.44
C PRO A 4 17.50 6.06 -12.63
N THR A 5 18.57 5.67 -13.34
CA THR A 5 18.49 4.86 -14.57
C THR A 5 18.23 3.37 -14.33
N ASP A 6 18.16 2.93 -13.08
CA ASP A 6 17.82 1.56 -12.66
C ASP A 6 16.81 1.55 -11.50
N ALA A 7 16.07 2.65 -11.35
CA ALA A 7 15.11 2.81 -10.26
C ALA A 7 13.85 1.98 -10.54
N THR A 8 13.70 0.86 -9.85
CA THR A 8 12.43 0.11 -9.82
C THR A 8 11.47 0.79 -8.85
N ALA A 9 10.32 1.24 -9.34
CA ALA A 9 9.26 1.77 -8.48
C ALA A 9 8.31 0.64 -8.02
N PRO A 10 7.67 0.78 -6.85
CA PRO A 10 6.64 -0.15 -6.41
C PRO A 10 5.46 -0.17 -7.41
N ALA A 11 5.10 -1.36 -7.90
CA ALA A 11 4.04 -1.55 -8.91
C ALA A 11 2.96 -2.56 -8.49
N ALA A 12 2.88 -2.87 -7.20
CA ALA A 12 1.82 -3.72 -6.65
C ALA A 12 0.45 -3.04 -6.74
N GLY A 13 -0.62 -3.84 -6.72
CA GLY A 13 -1.98 -3.32 -6.68
C GLY A 13 -2.18 -2.43 -5.46
N MET A 14 -2.67 -1.19 -5.67
CA MET A 14 -2.87 -0.21 -4.59
C MET A 14 -3.69 -0.75 -3.42
N VAL A 15 -4.71 -1.57 -3.72
CA VAL A 15 -5.58 -2.18 -2.71
C VAL A 15 -4.80 -3.12 -1.81
N ASN A 16 -3.85 -3.89 -2.36
CA ASN A 16 -3.06 -4.86 -1.60
C ASN A 16 -2.12 -4.13 -0.62
N ILE A 17 -1.41 -3.11 -1.09
CA ILE A 17 -0.47 -2.34 -0.26
C ILE A 17 -1.21 -1.59 0.86
N LEU A 18 -2.29 -0.89 0.52
CA LEU A 18 -3.09 -0.18 1.53
C LEU A 18 -3.73 -1.14 2.53
N SER A 19 -4.18 -2.32 2.09
CA SER A 19 -4.71 -3.34 3.00
C SER A 19 -3.66 -3.82 3.99
N VAL A 20 -2.42 -4.03 3.53
CA VAL A 20 -1.31 -4.41 4.39
C VAL A 20 -0.98 -3.32 5.40
N ILE A 21 -0.81 -2.07 4.96
CA ILE A 21 -0.50 -0.94 5.84
C ILE A 21 -1.58 -0.78 6.92
N ARG A 22 -2.86 -0.77 6.53
CA ARG A 22 -3.98 -0.63 7.45
C ARG A 22 -4.06 -1.78 8.46
N ARG A 23 -3.92 -3.03 8.00
CA ARG A 23 -3.95 -4.20 8.91
C ARG A 23 -2.77 -4.22 9.86
N TYR A 24 -1.57 -3.88 9.37
CA TYR A 24 -0.39 -3.80 10.21
C TYR A 24 -0.56 -2.74 11.30
N ARG A 25 -1.09 -1.55 10.95
CA ARG A 25 -1.44 -0.50 11.92
C ARG A 25 -2.44 -0.98 12.97
N LEU A 26 -3.48 -1.69 12.54
CA LEU A 26 -4.50 -2.26 13.43
C LEU A 26 -4.01 -3.45 14.26
N ARG A 27 -2.73 -3.81 14.17
CA ARG A 27 -2.12 -4.99 14.83
C ARG A 27 -2.82 -6.30 14.47
N ASP A 28 -3.48 -6.33 13.32
CA ASP A 28 -4.16 -7.48 12.71
C ASP A 28 -3.25 -8.16 11.66
N PHE A 29 -1.94 -8.18 11.93
CA PHE A 29 -0.95 -8.75 11.03
C PHE A 29 0.12 -9.53 11.83
N PRO A 30 0.58 -10.70 11.34
CA PRO A 30 1.65 -11.46 11.97
C PRO A 30 2.95 -10.64 12.16
N ARG A 31 3.77 -10.99 13.16
CA ARG A 31 5.03 -10.27 13.41
C ARG A 31 6.09 -10.44 12.30
N ARG A 32 5.91 -11.44 11.43
CA ARG A 32 6.77 -11.70 10.27
C ARG A 32 5.94 -11.58 9.00
N PHE A 33 6.56 -11.16 7.92
CA PHE A 33 5.92 -11.04 6.62
C PHE A 33 6.36 -12.19 5.72
N SER A 34 5.67 -13.32 5.78
CA SER A 34 5.88 -14.37 4.78
C SER A 34 4.87 -14.26 3.62
N PRO A 35 5.15 -14.89 2.48
CA PRO A 35 4.17 -15.06 1.40
C PRO A 35 2.83 -15.64 1.89
N ASP A 36 2.88 -16.59 2.82
CA ASP A 36 1.70 -17.20 3.43
C ASP A 36 0.94 -16.19 4.30
N ASP A 37 1.63 -15.36 5.08
CA ASP A 37 0.99 -14.33 5.92
C ASP A 37 0.24 -13.30 5.06
N LEU A 38 0.83 -12.86 3.95
CA LEU A 38 0.16 -11.97 3.01
C LEU A 38 -1.09 -12.62 2.41
N HIS A 39 -1.02 -13.89 2.06
CA HIS A 39 -2.18 -14.61 1.56
C HIS A 39 -3.30 -14.72 2.63
N HIS A 40 -2.94 -15.01 3.88
CA HIS A 40 -3.90 -15.10 4.98
C HIS A 40 -4.63 -13.77 5.25
N VAL A 41 -3.99 -12.63 5.01
CA VAL A 41 -4.66 -11.33 5.12
C VAL A 41 -5.46 -10.93 3.88
N GLY A 42 -5.59 -11.83 2.90
CA GLY A 42 -6.44 -11.67 1.73
C GLY A 42 -5.73 -11.16 0.48
N ILE A 43 -4.40 -11.16 0.44
CA ILE A 43 -3.67 -10.87 -0.80
C ILE A 43 -3.71 -12.12 -1.71
N PRO A 44 -4.22 -12.03 -2.95
CA PRO A 44 -4.23 -13.18 -3.86
C PRO A 44 -2.81 -13.72 -4.11
N PHE A 45 -2.64 -15.05 -4.15
CA PHE A 45 -1.32 -15.68 -4.38
C PHE A 45 -0.57 -15.12 -5.60
N ILE A 46 -1.30 -14.78 -6.68
CA ILE A 46 -0.71 -14.21 -7.90
C ILE A 46 -0.08 -12.82 -7.69
N ASP A 47 -0.46 -12.11 -6.63
CA ASP A 47 0.04 -10.78 -6.30
C ASP A 47 0.97 -10.77 -5.09
N VAL A 48 1.21 -11.91 -4.42
CA VAL A 48 2.01 -11.98 -3.19
C VAL A 48 3.44 -11.51 -3.43
N ASP A 49 4.14 -12.08 -4.42
CA ASP A 49 5.54 -11.71 -4.70
C ASP A 49 5.68 -10.23 -5.09
N ARG A 50 4.73 -9.73 -5.89
CA ARG A 50 4.70 -8.33 -6.33
C ARG A 50 4.43 -7.41 -5.14
N THR A 51 3.56 -7.82 -4.21
CA THR A 51 3.26 -7.09 -2.98
C THR A 51 4.46 -7.08 -2.04
N MET A 52 5.12 -8.23 -1.80
CA MET A 52 6.36 -8.31 -1.01
C MET A 52 7.45 -7.41 -1.56
N HIS A 53 7.65 -7.43 -2.87
CA HIS A 53 8.65 -6.59 -3.51
C HIS A 53 8.34 -5.09 -3.34
N ALA A 54 7.08 -4.69 -3.55
CA ALA A 54 6.66 -3.31 -3.32
C ALA A 54 6.80 -2.87 -1.87
N LEU A 55 6.49 -3.72 -0.88
CA LEU A 55 6.70 -3.41 0.53
C LEU A 55 8.19 -3.20 0.88
N LYS A 56 9.09 -3.96 0.25
CA LYS A 56 10.54 -3.78 0.39
C LYS A 56 11.01 -2.47 -0.27
N LEU A 57 10.51 -2.16 -1.47
CA LEU A 57 10.83 -0.90 -2.17
C LEU A 57 10.30 0.34 -1.44
N LEU A 58 9.16 0.22 -0.75
CA LEU A 58 8.59 1.28 0.11
C LEU A 58 9.31 1.41 1.46
N ASP A 59 10.39 0.66 1.69
CA ASP A 59 11.10 0.60 2.97
C ASP A 59 10.20 0.26 4.17
N LEU A 60 9.14 -0.52 3.92
CA LEU A 60 8.25 -1.03 4.97
C LEU A 60 8.76 -2.35 5.54
N LEU A 61 9.47 -3.13 4.70
CA LEU A 61 10.09 -4.39 5.08
C LEU A 61 11.58 -4.39 4.77
N THR A 62 12.35 -5.00 5.68
CA THR A 62 13.77 -5.30 5.44
C THR A 62 13.92 -6.42 4.39
N PRO A 63 15.15 -6.66 3.86
CA PRO A 63 15.42 -7.81 3.01
C PRO A 63 15.05 -9.16 3.66
N ASN A 64 15.09 -9.23 5.00
CA ASN A 64 14.74 -10.40 5.81
C ASN A 64 13.25 -10.47 6.18
N GLU A 65 12.41 -9.68 5.52
CA GLU A 65 10.95 -9.74 5.66
C GLU A 65 10.44 -9.41 7.06
N THR A 66 11.19 -8.53 7.74
CA THR A 66 10.82 -7.95 9.03
C THR A 66 10.36 -6.52 8.83
N PRO A 67 9.37 -6.02 9.61
CA PRO A 67 9.00 -4.61 9.60
C PRO A 67 10.20 -3.72 9.90
N THR A 68 10.37 -2.65 9.12
CA THR A 68 11.37 -1.60 9.41
C THR A 68 10.92 -0.77 10.62
N GLU A 69 11.84 0.01 11.19
CA GLU A 69 11.50 0.96 12.26
C GLU A 69 10.47 1.99 11.78
N ARG A 70 10.55 2.39 10.51
CA ARG A 70 9.57 3.30 9.88
C ARG A 70 8.18 2.68 9.83
N PHE A 71 8.08 1.39 9.50
CA PHE A 71 6.78 0.73 9.50
C PHE A 71 6.25 0.52 10.92
N GLN A 72 7.12 0.19 11.88
CA GLN A 72 6.75 0.09 13.29
C GLN A 72 6.22 1.42 13.84
N LYS A 73 6.85 2.55 13.47
CA LYS A 73 6.36 3.90 13.81
C LYS A 73 4.90 4.11 13.36
N ILE A 74 4.56 3.67 12.15
CA ILE A 74 3.18 3.72 11.62
C ILE A 74 2.21 2.88 12.48
N GLN A 75 2.65 1.73 13.00
CA GLN A 75 1.84 0.89 13.90
C GLN A 75 1.67 1.47 15.30
N ASP A 76 2.64 2.25 15.77
CA ASP A 76 2.62 2.87 17.11
C ASP A 76 1.88 4.21 17.16
N CYS A 77 1.46 4.76 16.01
CA CYS A 77 0.63 5.95 15.94
C CYS A 77 -0.76 5.73 16.58
N GLU A 78 -1.04 6.44 17.68
CA GLU A 78 -2.32 6.36 18.39
C GLU A 78 -3.45 7.18 17.73
N SER A 79 -3.12 8.27 17.02
CA SER A 79 -4.08 9.13 16.34
C SER A 79 -4.01 9.01 14.81
N GLU A 80 -5.09 9.39 14.12
CA GLU A 80 -5.11 9.44 12.65
C GLU A 80 -4.15 10.50 12.11
N GLU A 81 -4.03 11.64 12.79
CA GLU A 81 -3.13 12.72 12.39
C GLU A 81 -1.67 12.28 12.45
N ALA A 82 -1.26 11.63 13.55
CA ALA A 82 0.10 11.09 13.69
C ALA A 82 0.39 9.99 12.65
N TYR A 83 -0.62 9.20 12.28
CA TYR A 83 -0.50 8.21 11.21
C TYR A 83 -0.29 8.87 9.84
N HIS A 84 -1.09 9.87 9.51
CA HIS A 84 -0.96 10.60 8.25
C HIS A 84 0.40 11.29 8.14
N GLU A 85 0.86 11.94 9.22
CA GLU A 85 2.20 12.56 9.28
C GLU A 85 3.33 11.53 9.11
N ALA A 86 3.26 10.39 9.81
CA ALA A 86 4.27 9.34 9.69
C ALA A 86 4.30 8.71 8.29
N LEU A 87 3.14 8.53 7.65
CA LEU A 87 3.05 8.03 6.30
C LEU A 87 3.53 9.07 5.28
N GLU A 88 3.21 10.36 5.46
CA GLU A 88 3.73 11.45 4.63
C GLU A 88 5.27 11.49 4.68
N GLU A 89 5.86 11.47 5.87
CA GLU A 89 7.32 11.45 6.06
C GLU A 89 7.96 10.27 5.31
N LEU A 90 7.40 9.07 5.47
CA LEU A 90 7.86 7.88 4.75
C LEU A 90 7.79 8.07 3.23
N LEU A 91 6.66 8.58 2.72
CA LEU A 91 6.48 8.76 1.28
C LEU A 91 7.41 9.82 0.71
N ARG A 92 7.64 10.92 1.43
CA ARG A 92 8.56 11.98 1.00
C ARG A 92 9.99 11.47 0.87
N ASP A 93 10.41 10.57 1.74
CA ASP A 93 11.73 9.96 1.67
C ASP A 93 11.82 8.92 0.54
N VAL A 94 10.89 7.99 0.46
CA VAL A 94 10.91 6.90 -0.54
C VAL A 94 10.74 7.44 -1.96
N TYR A 95 9.88 8.45 -2.12
CA TYR A 95 9.61 9.11 -3.38
C TYR A 95 10.28 10.49 -3.48
N GLU A 96 11.40 10.71 -2.78
CA GLU A 96 12.13 11.99 -2.81
C GLU A 96 12.34 12.50 -4.26
N PRO A 97 12.84 11.70 -5.23
CA PRO A 97 13.01 12.18 -6.60
C PRO A 97 11.70 12.61 -7.28
N VAL A 98 10.58 11.99 -6.90
CA VAL A 98 9.26 12.34 -7.44
C VAL A 98 8.79 13.65 -6.84
N PHE A 99 8.95 13.84 -5.53
CA PHE A 99 8.57 15.07 -4.83
C PHE A 99 9.45 16.27 -5.20
N GLU A 100 10.72 16.06 -5.56
CA GLU A 100 11.56 17.12 -6.14
C GLU A 100 10.96 17.68 -7.45
N MET A 101 10.40 16.80 -8.29
CA MET A 101 9.80 17.20 -9.57
C MET A 101 8.34 17.63 -9.45
N VAL A 102 7.62 17.13 -8.43
CA VAL A 102 6.22 17.40 -8.12
C VAL A 102 6.08 17.64 -6.61
N PRO A 103 6.36 18.87 -6.12
CA PRO A 103 6.33 19.16 -4.68
C PRO A 103 4.94 19.04 -4.05
N ASP A 104 3.90 19.37 -4.82
CA ASP A 104 2.50 19.30 -4.42
C ASP A 104 1.73 18.35 -5.36
N PRO A 105 1.53 17.08 -4.98
CA PRO A 105 0.84 16.11 -5.81
C PRO A 105 -0.66 16.40 -5.97
N ALA A 106 -1.27 17.19 -5.08
CA ALA A 106 -2.68 17.58 -5.20
C ALA A 106 -2.92 18.58 -6.34
N LYS A 107 -1.91 19.39 -6.67
CA LYS A 107 -1.96 20.36 -7.79
C LYS A 107 -1.41 19.82 -9.10
N ALA A 108 -0.83 18.62 -9.08
CA ALA A 108 -0.16 18.05 -10.24
C ALA A 108 -1.14 17.47 -11.26
N SER A 109 -0.97 17.84 -12.54
CA SER A 109 -1.74 17.20 -13.61
C SER A 109 -1.34 15.73 -13.79
N ASP A 110 -2.26 14.91 -14.30
CA ASP A 110 -2.00 13.49 -14.60
C ASP A 110 -0.80 13.30 -15.54
N ILE A 111 -0.69 14.17 -16.55
CA ILE A 111 0.42 14.19 -17.51
C ILE A 111 1.75 14.45 -16.80
N LYS A 112 1.79 15.42 -15.88
CA LYS A 112 3.01 15.77 -15.14
C LYS A 112 3.45 14.61 -14.26
N LEU A 113 2.52 13.99 -13.51
CA LEU A 113 2.83 12.82 -12.69
C LEU A 113 3.34 11.65 -13.54
N ARG A 114 2.61 11.27 -14.60
CA ARG A 114 3.06 10.22 -15.53
C ARG A 114 4.44 10.50 -16.12
N SER A 115 4.76 11.76 -16.39
CA SER A 115 6.07 12.16 -16.93
C SER A 115 7.22 11.93 -15.96
N VAL A 116 7.00 12.10 -14.65
CA VAL A 116 8.04 11.85 -13.63
C VAL A 116 8.31 10.36 -13.47
N PHE A 117 7.26 9.55 -13.56
CA PHE A 117 7.39 8.09 -13.55
C PHE A 117 7.95 7.50 -14.86
N ARG A 118 8.43 8.33 -15.81
CA ARG A 118 9.07 7.84 -17.05
C ARG A 118 10.43 7.23 -16.84
N GLU A 119 11.15 7.70 -15.83
CA GLU A 119 12.50 7.23 -15.50
C GLU A 119 12.49 5.87 -14.77
N TYR A 120 11.31 5.40 -14.35
CA TYR A 120 11.17 4.12 -13.66
C TYR A 120 10.82 3.00 -14.64
N GLU A 121 11.39 1.83 -14.39
CA GLU A 121 11.19 0.59 -15.15
C GLU A 121 10.36 -0.42 -14.32
N PRO A 122 9.54 -1.27 -14.96
CA PRO A 122 9.26 -1.33 -16.40
C PRO A 122 8.17 -0.34 -16.87
N PRO A 123 8.17 0.12 -18.14
CA PRO A 123 7.21 1.09 -18.65
C PRO A 123 5.77 0.59 -18.64
N GLU A 124 5.56 -0.73 -18.76
CA GLU A 124 4.21 -1.31 -18.75
C GLU A 124 3.52 -1.18 -17.39
N GLU A 125 4.30 -1.04 -16.32
CA GLU A 125 3.79 -0.92 -14.95
C GLU A 125 3.64 0.53 -14.48
N ARG A 126 4.02 1.50 -15.31
CA ARG A 126 3.97 2.94 -14.98
C ARG A 126 2.61 3.41 -14.48
N ASP A 127 1.54 2.97 -15.14
CA ASP A 127 0.18 3.35 -14.76
C ASP A 127 -0.18 2.82 -13.37
N ARG A 128 0.34 1.65 -13.00
CA ARG A 128 0.18 1.10 -11.64
C ARG A 128 1.03 1.83 -10.62
N MET A 129 2.27 2.18 -10.96
CA MET A 129 3.15 2.97 -10.08
C MET A 129 2.53 4.32 -9.75
N VAL A 130 2.02 5.03 -10.76
CA VAL A 130 1.33 6.32 -10.57
C VAL A 130 0.05 6.16 -9.74
N ALA A 131 -0.73 5.11 -10.00
CA ALA A 131 -1.94 4.82 -9.23
C ALA A 131 -1.62 4.51 -7.75
N LEU A 132 -0.60 3.70 -7.49
CA LEU A 132 -0.15 3.39 -6.13
C LEU A 132 0.37 4.63 -5.41
N PHE A 133 1.21 5.43 -6.06
CA PHE A 133 1.71 6.69 -5.49
C PHE A 133 0.56 7.63 -5.11
N ARG A 134 -0.42 7.83 -6.00
CA ARG A 134 -1.60 8.65 -5.69
C ARG A 134 -2.42 8.10 -4.55
N ALA A 135 -2.63 6.79 -4.51
CA ALA A 135 -3.39 6.14 -3.45
C ALA A 135 -2.70 6.27 -2.09
N LEU A 136 -1.37 6.17 -2.05
CA LEU A 136 -0.57 6.40 -0.85
C LEU A 136 -0.58 7.87 -0.42
N CYS A 137 -0.42 8.80 -1.36
CA CYS A 137 -0.53 10.24 -1.07
C CYS A 137 -1.92 10.59 -0.51
N ALA A 138 -2.97 10.00 -1.06
CA ALA A 138 -4.32 10.16 -0.52
C ALA A 138 -4.48 9.55 0.88
N GLU A 139 -3.90 8.36 1.12
CA GLU A 139 -3.88 7.73 2.45
C GLU A 139 -3.11 8.58 3.47
N ALA A 140 -2.07 9.31 3.04
CA ALA A 140 -1.32 10.25 3.86
C ALA A 140 -2.01 11.63 4.03
N GLY A 141 -3.17 11.84 3.40
CA GLY A 141 -3.86 13.14 3.44
C GLY A 141 -3.25 14.23 2.55
N LEU A 142 -2.28 13.90 1.70
CA LEU A 142 -1.64 14.83 0.76
C LEU A 142 -2.51 15.19 -0.44
N ILE A 143 -3.47 14.31 -0.79
CA ILE A 143 -4.41 14.52 -1.89
C ILE A 143 -5.81 14.30 -1.35
N ASP A 144 -6.70 15.28 -1.56
CA ASP A 144 -8.11 15.12 -1.23
C ASP A 144 -8.72 14.04 -2.14
N GLN A 145 -9.24 12.97 -1.54
CA GLN A 145 -9.93 11.92 -2.28
C GLN A 145 -11.25 12.49 -2.78
N ALA A 146 -11.26 13.02 -4.00
CA ALA A 146 -12.49 13.17 -4.76
C ALA A 146 -13.13 11.78 -4.96
N SER A 147 -13.91 11.36 -3.97
CA SER A 147 -14.95 10.32 -3.94
C SER A 147 -14.74 9.09 -4.83
N GLY A 148 -14.40 7.95 -4.21
CA GLY A 148 -15.05 6.68 -4.59
C GLY A 148 -14.17 5.47 -4.94
N LEU A 149 -12.84 5.50 -4.79
CA LEU A 149 -12.01 4.39 -5.27
C LEU A 149 -11.68 3.30 -4.24
N ILE A 150 -11.90 3.51 -2.94
CA ILE A 150 -11.58 2.49 -1.93
C ILE A 150 -12.70 2.43 -0.89
N PRO A 151 -13.59 1.42 -0.93
CA PRO A 151 -14.53 1.21 0.16
C PRO A 151 -13.74 0.96 1.46
N PRO A 152 -14.23 1.43 2.62
CA PRO A 152 -13.68 1.00 3.90
C PRO A 152 -13.69 -0.53 3.90
N ILE A 153 -12.58 -1.15 4.33
CA ILE A 153 -12.48 -2.60 4.47
C ILE A 153 -13.42 -2.97 5.64
N LEU A 154 -14.71 -3.09 5.35
CA LEU A 154 -15.68 -3.71 6.24
C LEU A 154 -15.22 -5.15 6.41
N GLY A 155 -14.79 -5.48 7.63
CA GLY A 155 -14.30 -6.79 8.00
C GLY A 155 -15.16 -7.89 7.39
N THR A 156 -14.55 -8.71 6.54
CA THR A 156 -15.17 -9.88 5.94
C THR A 156 -15.28 -11.00 6.98
N SER A 157 -16.05 -10.79 8.04
CA SER A 157 -16.44 -11.85 8.99
C SER A 157 -17.92 -12.23 8.94
N SER A 158 -18.74 -11.60 8.09
CA SER A 158 -20.19 -11.86 8.08
C SER A 158 -20.71 -12.70 6.91
N ARG A 159 -19.91 -13.01 5.88
CA ARG A 159 -20.41 -13.74 4.69
C ARG A 159 -20.34 -15.26 4.81
N ASN A 160 -19.44 -15.82 5.62
CA ASN A 160 -19.33 -17.28 5.79
C ASN A 160 -20.29 -17.87 6.84
N ARG A 161 -20.94 -17.05 7.68
CA ARG A 161 -21.90 -17.54 8.68
C ARG A 161 -23.28 -17.86 8.09
N GLN A 162 -23.65 -17.22 6.98
CA GLN A 162 -24.95 -17.42 6.34
C GLN A 162 -25.03 -18.71 5.52
N VAL A 163 -23.91 -19.20 5.00
CA VAL A 163 -23.89 -20.44 4.21
C VAL A 163 -23.98 -21.68 5.10
N MET A 164 -23.43 -21.66 6.33
CA MET A 164 -23.57 -22.78 7.27
C MET A 164 -24.96 -22.87 7.94
N GLN A 165 -25.70 -21.77 8.09
CA GLN A 165 -27.06 -21.82 8.62
C GLN A 165 -28.08 -22.37 7.61
N GLN A 166 -27.79 -22.31 6.31
CA GLN A 166 -28.65 -22.90 5.30
C GLN A 166 -28.51 -24.43 5.23
N TYR A 167 -27.33 -24.99 5.50
CA TYR A 167 -27.14 -26.45 5.52
C TYR A 167 -27.77 -27.14 6.74
N GLN A 168 -27.86 -26.47 7.88
CA GLN A 168 -28.49 -27.05 9.08
C GLN A 168 -30.02 -27.02 9.06
N LYS A 169 -30.65 -26.22 8.18
CA LYS A 169 -32.12 -26.17 8.04
C LYS A 169 -32.68 -27.13 6.98
N SER A 170 -31.84 -27.78 6.19
CA SER A 170 -32.24 -28.75 5.17
C SER A 170 -32.23 -30.20 5.65
N GLU A 171 -31.81 -30.46 6.89
CA GLU A 171 -31.75 -31.81 7.49
C GLU A 171 -32.68 -31.98 8.71
N SER A 172 -33.79 -31.23 8.78
CA SER A 172 -34.82 -31.39 9.82
C SER A 172 -36.23 -31.35 9.24
#